data_AF-A0A6S7GRU3-F1
#
_entry.id   AF-A0A6S7GRU3-F1
#
_cell.length_a   1.000
_cell.length_b   1.000
_cell.length_c   1.000
_cell.angle_alpha   90.00
_cell.angle_beta   90.00
_cell.angle_gamma   90.00
#
_symmetry.space_group_name_H-M   'P 1'
#
loop_
_entity.id
_entity.type
_entity.pdbx_description
1 polymer ?
#
loop_
_entity_poly.entity_id
_entity_poly.type
_entity_poly.pdbx_seq_one_letter_code
_entity_poly.pdbx_strand_id
1 'polypeptide(L)'
;YSRGLTTSEKLVRRQCLDRRRLEEAFLLYAVLKTHFTYNLEVDHIDYDRNLLVEKVVDTFLEKFLEKWSGHRCSVKGCGNVIVLDGNMKNARTVCSCNSVGEIVFEGIGNVVIGCPNTPGKGVRYCEMHEGLARSYIDEGKIMEGEGGNRVTTDEELVIQRILSNKVTRQGNFCEVEWCNGKVSWVKESNLPAEVRNMGCKNIVKAIEMVQFGRKLRFLVKSDKSTETNGSVGSAGFGVHDKEDEVVVDGQTKRNLVCGTSKEKHKAKNLKTAGCLTFQWPCGIVVNIAEMFNCESKSQVYGHLNKIMAKENMSGVETICYDDACHLLRYAQNPRRRTLTNTSERISNMEIVVDKFHFKNHVDSWCKTHCNPYKCRQLDQVNTEVCEQTFHWFSLFSRMTKHMNRWRFLFFVVYIMDSHNNITEGN
;
A
#
# COMPACT_ATOMS: atom_id res chain seq x y z
N TYR A 1 -10.66 32.07 27.51
CA TYR A 1 -11.67 33.01 28.02
C TYR A 1 -12.97 32.83 27.25
N SER A 2 -13.97 32.17 27.84
CA SER A 2 -15.29 31.94 27.22
C SER A 2 -16.38 32.36 28.22
N ARG A 3 -16.53 33.68 28.41
CA ARG A 3 -17.71 34.25 29.06
C ARG A 3 -18.78 34.44 27.98
N GLY A 4 -19.92 33.75 28.11
CA GLY A 4 -21.07 33.94 27.22
C GLY A 4 -22.02 32.75 27.07
N LEU A 5 -21.64 31.52 27.42
CA LEU A 5 -22.52 30.37 27.26
C LEU A 5 -23.45 30.18 28.46
N THR A 6 -24.75 30.04 28.17
CA THR A 6 -25.82 29.70 29.11
C THR A 6 -25.59 28.30 29.71
N THR A 7 -26.19 28.03 30.88
CA THR A 7 -26.09 26.73 31.55
C THR A 7 -26.64 25.59 30.68
N SER A 8 -27.69 25.88 29.88
CA SER A 8 -28.24 25.00 28.85
C SER A 8 -27.23 24.67 27.75
N GLU A 9 -26.56 25.67 27.16
CA GLU A 9 -25.54 25.43 26.13
C GLU A 9 -24.30 24.72 26.66
N LYS A 10 -23.94 24.96 27.93
CA LYS A 10 -22.89 24.21 28.63
C LYS A 10 -23.33 22.76 28.88
N LEU A 11 -24.61 22.51 29.17
CA LEU A 11 -25.18 21.17 29.33
C LEU A 11 -25.27 20.43 27.98
N VAL A 12 -25.72 21.05 26.90
CA VAL A 12 -25.73 20.47 25.55
C VAL A 12 -24.30 20.14 25.09
N ARG A 13 -23.31 21.02 25.37
CA ARG A 13 -21.88 20.73 25.16
C ARG A 13 -21.31 19.63 26.07
N ARG A 14 -21.95 19.32 27.20
CA ARG A 14 -21.53 18.28 28.15
C ARG A 14 -22.27 16.95 27.96
N GLN A 15 -23.49 16.97 27.40
CA GLN A 15 -24.35 15.80 27.17
C GLN A 15 -23.99 15.07 25.87
N CYS A 16 -23.45 15.78 24.88
CA CYS A 16 -22.59 15.13 23.90
C CYS A 16 -21.28 14.78 24.62
N LEU A 17 -21.15 13.55 25.14
CA LEU A 17 -19.84 12.91 25.21
C LEU A 17 -19.18 13.19 23.86
N ASP A 18 -18.21 14.11 23.85
CA ASP A 18 -17.55 14.54 22.62
C ASP A 18 -17.08 13.25 21.94
N ARG A 19 -17.67 12.94 20.77
CA ARG A 19 -17.41 11.71 20.03
C ARG A 19 -15.91 11.50 19.86
N ARG A 20 -15.16 12.60 19.71
CA ARG A 20 -13.71 12.59 19.67
C ARG A 20 -13.10 12.05 20.97
N ARG A 21 -13.58 12.47 22.14
CA ARG A 21 -13.11 11.94 23.43
C ARG A 21 -13.37 10.45 23.56
N LEU A 22 -14.53 9.95 23.10
CA LEU A 22 -14.81 8.51 23.09
C LEU A 22 -13.89 7.76 22.13
N GLU A 23 -13.64 8.32 20.94
CA GLU A 23 -12.71 7.75 19.96
C GLU A 23 -11.27 7.70 20.52
N GLU A 24 -10.78 8.78 21.15
CA GLU A 24 -9.47 8.81 21.80
C GLU A 24 -9.38 7.85 23.00
N ALA A 25 -10.44 7.77 23.82
CA ALA A 25 -10.49 6.86 24.96
C ALA A 25 -10.51 5.39 24.51
N PHE A 26 -11.28 5.06 23.46
CA PHE A 26 -11.29 3.73 22.86
C PHE A 26 -9.91 3.38 22.31
N LEU A 27 -9.26 4.28 21.58
CA LEU A 27 -7.94 4.05 21.01
C LEU A 27 -6.90 3.77 22.11
N LEU A 28 -6.93 4.57 23.19
CA LEU A 28 -6.06 4.34 24.35
C LEU A 28 -6.33 2.98 24.99
N TYR A 29 -7.60 2.65 25.24
CA TYR A 29 -7.99 1.36 25.79
C TYR A 29 -7.51 0.20 24.91
N ALA A 30 -7.71 0.29 23.59
CA ALA A 30 -7.31 -0.74 22.64
C ALA A 30 -5.80 -0.93 22.64
N VAL A 31 -5.02 0.16 22.62
CA VAL A 31 -3.55 0.10 22.71
C VAL A 31 -3.10 -0.54 24.02
N LEU A 32 -3.67 -0.14 25.16
CA LEU A 32 -3.31 -0.72 26.46
C LEU A 32 -3.67 -2.21 26.54
N LYS A 33 -4.87 -2.58 26.07
CA LYS A 33 -5.29 -3.97 26.01
C LYS A 33 -4.32 -4.80 25.17
N THR A 34 -3.99 -4.33 23.96
CA THR A 34 -3.03 -5.01 23.09
C THR A 34 -1.64 -5.09 23.72
N HIS A 35 -1.17 -4.00 24.34
CA HIS A 35 0.10 -3.96 25.06
C HIS A 35 0.19 -5.06 26.12
N PHE A 36 -0.84 -5.22 26.95
CA PHE A 36 -0.87 -6.28 27.97
C PHE A 36 -1.02 -7.68 27.36
N THR A 37 -1.89 -7.85 26.36
CA THR A 37 -2.12 -9.16 25.73
C THR A 37 -0.88 -9.70 25.03
N TYR A 38 -0.11 -8.84 24.38
CA TYR A 38 1.06 -9.23 23.56
C TYR A 38 2.40 -8.88 24.20
N ASN A 39 2.39 -8.33 25.42
CA ASN A 39 3.58 -7.83 26.11
C ASN A 39 4.43 -6.92 25.20
N LEU A 40 3.79 -5.91 24.60
CA LEU A 40 4.48 -5.01 23.67
C LEU A 40 5.46 -4.11 24.43
N GLU A 41 6.69 -3.94 23.96
CA GLU A 41 7.64 -3.02 24.60
C GLU A 41 7.24 -1.56 24.30
N VAL A 42 6.82 -0.83 25.33
CA VAL A 42 6.45 0.60 25.22
C VAL A 42 7.12 1.36 26.35
N ASP A 43 8.21 2.06 26.02
CA ASP A 43 9.02 2.80 27.00
C ASP A 43 8.21 3.82 27.80
N HIS A 44 7.26 4.48 27.15
CA HIS A 44 6.36 5.46 27.77
C HIS A 44 5.08 5.60 26.96
N ILE A 45 4.00 5.94 27.65
CA ILE A 45 2.70 6.22 27.02
C ILE A 45 2.67 7.69 26.60
N ASP A 46 2.79 7.96 25.29
CA ASP A 46 2.67 9.34 24.79
C ASP A 46 1.31 9.95 25.10
N TYR A 47 1.31 11.27 25.31
CA TYR A 47 0.07 12.03 25.39
C TYR A 47 -0.61 12.13 24.01
N ASP A 48 0.17 12.29 22.94
CA ASP A 48 -0.34 12.22 21.57
C ASP A 48 -0.62 10.77 21.18
N ARG A 49 -1.90 10.46 20.97
CA ARG A 49 -2.34 9.11 20.63
C ARG A 49 -1.87 8.66 19.25
N ASN A 50 -1.58 9.57 18.33
CA ASN A 50 -1.01 9.19 17.03
C ASN A 50 0.42 8.70 17.18
N LEU A 51 1.23 9.39 17.98
CA LEU A 51 2.60 8.97 18.28
C LEU A 51 2.62 7.64 19.05
N LEU A 52 1.71 7.48 20.02
CA LEU A 52 1.56 6.22 20.74
C LEU A 52 1.24 5.07 19.78
N VAL A 53 0.25 5.25 18.89
CA VAL A 53 -0.15 4.20 17.95
C VAL A 53 0.98 3.90 16.96
N GLU A 54 1.67 4.92 16.46
CA GLU A 54 2.84 4.78 15.58
C GLU A 54 3.91 3.88 16.21
N LYS A 55 4.19 4.04 17.50
CA LYS A 55 5.22 3.23 18.20
C LYS A 55 4.82 1.77 18.40
N VAL A 56 3.53 1.46 18.55
CA VAL A 56 3.08 0.11 18.90
C VAL A 56 2.65 -0.74 17.71
N VAL A 57 2.28 -0.10 16.58
CA VAL A 57 1.61 -0.82 15.48
C VAL A 57 2.53 -1.80 14.76
N ASP A 58 3.83 -1.53 14.65
CA ASP A 58 4.82 -2.46 14.05
C ASP A 58 4.91 -3.74 14.89
N THR A 59 5.21 -3.61 16.18
CA THR A 59 5.34 -4.74 17.10
C THR A 59 4.02 -5.51 17.23
N PHE A 60 2.88 -4.81 17.22
CA PHE A 60 1.58 -5.47 17.25
C PHE A 60 1.34 -6.30 15.98
N LEU A 61 1.63 -5.78 14.79
CA LEU A 61 1.48 -6.52 13.54
C LEU A 61 2.38 -7.78 13.52
N GLU A 62 3.60 -7.67 14.02
CA GLU A 62 4.53 -8.80 14.13
C GLU A 62 4.01 -9.87 15.08
N LYS A 63 3.53 -9.47 16.26
CA LYS A 63 2.95 -10.38 17.26
C LYS A 63 1.64 -11.01 16.79
N PHE A 64 0.81 -10.25 16.07
CA PHE A 64 -0.39 -10.74 15.41
C PHE A 64 -0.05 -11.84 14.40
N LEU A 65 0.93 -11.58 13.51
CA LEU A 65 1.38 -12.55 12.53
C LEU A 65 1.98 -13.79 13.19
N GLU A 66 2.83 -13.62 14.21
CA GLU A 66 3.45 -14.71 14.96
C GLU A 66 2.38 -15.63 15.57
N LYS A 67 1.40 -15.06 16.28
CA LYS A 67 0.28 -15.80 16.88
C LYS A 67 -0.54 -16.54 15.83
N TRP A 68 -1.06 -15.85 14.83
CA TRP A 68 -2.09 -16.41 13.94
C TRP A 68 -1.52 -17.25 12.79
N SER A 69 -0.27 -17.05 12.39
CA SER A 69 0.42 -18.00 11.50
C SER A 69 0.66 -19.36 12.17
N GLY A 70 0.81 -19.37 13.50
CA GLY A 70 0.95 -20.58 14.30
C GLY A 70 -0.35 -21.34 14.54
N HIS A 71 -1.52 -20.77 14.17
CA HIS A 71 -2.81 -21.40 14.42
C HIS A 71 -2.92 -22.79 13.77
N ARG A 72 -3.46 -23.75 14.52
CA ARG A 72 -3.74 -25.12 14.06
C ARG A 72 -5.12 -25.52 14.57
N CYS A 73 -5.95 -26.06 13.69
CA CYS A 73 -7.24 -26.64 14.04
C CYS A 73 -7.56 -27.82 13.12
N SER A 74 -8.68 -28.50 13.37
CA SER A 74 -9.12 -29.66 12.59
C SER A 74 -9.79 -29.31 11.25
N VAL A 75 -9.99 -28.03 10.94
CA VAL A 75 -10.62 -27.60 9.69
C VAL A 75 -9.72 -27.98 8.51
N LYS A 76 -10.33 -28.57 7.47
CA LYS A 76 -9.63 -29.01 6.26
C LYS A 76 -8.86 -27.86 5.62
N GLY A 77 -7.60 -28.13 5.28
CA GLY A 77 -6.67 -27.17 4.68
C GLY A 77 -5.98 -26.22 5.67
N CYS A 78 -6.39 -26.14 6.94
CA CYS A 78 -5.71 -25.29 7.91
C CYS A 78 -4.24 -25.71 8.09
N GLY A 79 -3.30 -24.76 8.00
CA GLY A 79 -1.86 -25.00 8.07
C GLY A 79 -1.19 -25.45 6.77
N ASN A 80 -1.96 -25.86 5.75
CA ASN A 80 -1.44 -26.33 4.45
C ASN A 80 -1.89 -25.45 3.28
N VAL A 81 -3.09 -24.89 3.34
CA VAL A 81 -3.67 -24.00 2.34
C VAL A 81 -3.76 -22.60 2.92
N ILE A 82 -3.24 -21.60 2.21
CA ILE A 82 -3.47 -20.19 2.53
C ILE A 82 -4.39 -19.58 1.47
N VAL A 83 -5.44 -18.89 1.91
CA VAL A 83 -6.34 -18.15 1.03
C VAL A 83 -6.03 -16.67 1.16
N LEU A 84 -5.90 -15.95 0.04
CA LEU A 84 -5.76 -14.50 0.05
C LEU A 84 -6.76 -13.83 -0.89
N ASP A 85 -7.13 -12.60 -0.53
CA ASP A 85 -7.98 -11.73 -1.36
C ASP A 85 -7.88 -10.27 -0.87
N GLY A 86 -8.24 -9.33 -1.74
CA GLY A 86 -8.25 -7.89 -1.52
C GLY A 86 -9.62 -7.32 -1.14
N ASN A 87 -9.71 -6.70 0.03
CA ASN A 87 -10.87 -5.92 0.45
C ASN A 87 -10.71 -4.43 0.07
N MET A 88 -11.37 -4.01 -1.01
CA MET A 88 -11.31 -2.61 -1.46
C MET A 88 -12.16 -1.61 -0.65
N LYS A 89 -13.04 -2.10 0.25
CA LYS A 89 -13.98 -1.23 0.98
C LYS A 89 -13.35 -0.55 2.19
N ASN A 90 -12.50 -1.25 2.92
CA ASN A 90 -11.72 -0.70 4.02
C ASN A 90 -10.47 -0.02 3.48
N ALA A 91 -10.67 1.22 3.04
CA ALA A 91 -9.63 2.10 2.55
C ALA A 91 -9.63 3.41 3.34
N ARG A 92 -8.51 4.14 3.30
CA ARG A 92 -8.36 5.49 3.86
C ARG A 92 -7.80 6.45 2.82
N THR A 93 -7.89 7.75 3.08
CA THR A 93 -7.25 8.75 2.23
C THR A 93 -5.73 8.71 2.35
N VAL A 94 -5.06 8.93 1.22
CA VAL A 94 -3.60 9.01 1.09
C VAL A 94 -3.23 10.27 0.32
N CYS A 95 -2.01 10.73 0.55
CA CYS A 95 -1.44 11.87 -0.14
C CYS A 95 -1.41 11.63 -1.65
N SER A 96 -1.74 12.67 -2.42
CA SER A 96 -1.74 12.62 -3.89
C SER A 96 -0.38 12.49 -4.55
N CYS A 97 0.71 12.62 -3.78
CA CYS A 97 2.06 12.45 -4.32
C CYS A 97 2.32 10.97 -4.60
N ASN A 98 2.09 10.55 -5.84
CA ASN A 98 2.16 9.15 -6.28
C ASN A 98 3.56 8.71 -6.75
N SER A 99 4.49 9.66 -6.90
CA SER A 99 5.85 9.42 -7.38
C SER A 99 6.89 9.23 -6.27
N VAL A 100 6.46 9.24 -5.01
CA VAL A 100 7.35 9.13 -3.85
C VAL A 100 6.91 7.99 -2.95
N GLY A 101 7.83 7.24 -2.37
CA GLY A 101 7.51 6.18 -1.42
C GLY A 101 7.44 4.78 -2.02
N GLU A 102 8.05 3.84 -1.30
CA GLU A 102 8.20 2.45 -1.70
C GLU A 102 7.99 1.51 -0.51
N ILE A 103 7.50 0.31 -0.79
CA ILE A 103 7.57 -0.82 0.13
C ILE A 103 8.80 -1.62 -0.25
N VAL A 104 9.69 -1.84 0.70
CA VAL A 104 10.87 -2.69 0.57
C VAL A 104 10.55 -4.06 1.15
N PHE A 105 10.82 -5.08 0.37
CA PHE A 105 10.69 -6.47 0.74
C PHE A 105 12.09 -7.08 0.76
N GLU A 106 12.50 -7.54 1.95
CA GLU A 106 13.82 -8.09 2.19
C GLU A 106 14.15 -9.20 1.19
N GLY A 107 15.34 -9.14 0.60
CA GLY A 107 15.83 -10.12 -0.36
C GLY A 107 15.27 -10.03 -1.79
N ILE A 108 14.10 -9.42 -2.02
CA ILE A 108 13.47 -9.42 -3.36
C ILE A 108 13.41 -8.04 -4.04
N GLY A 109 13.44 -6.94 -3.28
CA GLY A 109 13.49 -5.57 -3.82
C GLY A 109 12.38 -4.67 -3.33
N ASN A 110 11.93 -3.72 -4.16
CA ASN A 110 10.99 -2.66 -3.76
C ASN A 110 9.83 -2.48 -4.75
N VAL A 111 8.72 -1.94 -4.24
CA VAL A 111 7.53 -1.58 -5.03
C VAL A 111 7.15 -0.14 -4.74
N VAL A 112 7.01 0.67 -5.80
CA VAL A 112 6.59 2.07 -5.69
C VAL A 112 5.09 2.14 -5.41
N ILE A 113 4.72 2.86 -4.35
CA ILE A 113 3.35 2.92 -3.85
C ILE A 113 2.77 4.33 -3.77
N GLY A 114 3.58 5.36 -3.99
CA GLY A 114 3.16 6.72 -3.66
C GLY A 114 3.23 6.99 -2.15
N CYS A 115 2.98 8.24 -1.77
CA CYS A 115 3.13 8.67 -0.39
C CYS A 115 2.02 8.02 0.45
N PRO A 116 2.38 7.17 1.44
CA PRO A 116 1.39 6.49 2.26
C PRO A 116 0.80 7.42 3.32
N ASN A 117 1.31 8.64 3.50
CA ASN A 117 0.87 9.53 4.56
C ASN A 117 -0.53 10.10 4.29
N THR A 118 -1.24 10.40 5.36
CA THR A 118 -2.58 10.97 5.30
C THR A 118 -2.49 12.43 4.88
N PRO A 119 -3.34 12.90 3.95
CA PRO A 119 -3.37 14.30 3.58
C PRO A 119 -3.86 15.17 4.74
N GLY A 120 -3.44 16.44 4.76
CA GLY A 120 -3.97 17.43 5.68
C GLY A 120 -5.48 17.65 5.50
N LYS A 121 -6.14 18.25 6.48
CA LYS A 121 -7.59 18.48 6.43
C LYS A 121 -7.95 19.45 5.30
N GLY A 122 -8.72 18.98 4.33
CA GLY A 122 -9.19 19.80 3.21
C GLY A 122 -8.18 19.96 2.07
N VAL A 123 -7.00 19.35 2.18
CA VAL A 123 -5.95 19.39 1.16
C VAL A 123 -5.69 18.01 0.56
N ARG A 124 -5.01 17.97 -0.58
CA ARG A 124 -4.67 16.75 -1.32
C ARG A 124 -3.34 16.11 -0.88
N TYR A 125 -2.50 16.89 -0.23
CA TYR A 125 -1.14 16.52 0.14
C TYR A 125 -1.00 16.40 1.65
N CYS A 126 -0.08 15.56 2.12
CA CYS A 126 0.27 15.51 3.54
C CYS A 126 1.13 16.72 3.92
N GLU A 127 1.35 16.93 5.22
CA GLU A 127 2.16 18.03 5.73
C GLU A 127 3.56 18.10 5.10
N MET A 128 4.14 16.95 4.73
CA MET A 128 5.44 16.87 4.05
C MET A 128 5.42 17.34 2.59
N HIS A 129 4.25 17.31 1.93
CA HIS A 129 4.10 17.60 0.50
C HIS A 129 3.25 18.85 0.21
N GLU A 130 2.47 19.32 1.19
CA GLU A 130 1.60 20.49 1.05
C GLU A 130 2.39 21.75 0.69
N GLY A 131 3.54 21.97 1.34
CA GLY A 131 4.42 23.09 1.04
C GLY A 131 5.09 23.02 -0.34
N LEU A 132 5.16 21.82 -0.94
CA LEU A 132 5.75 21.56 -2.26
C LEU A 132 4.73 21.58 -3.41
N ALA A 133 3.43 21.52 -3.10
CA ALA A 133 2.37 21.46 -4.09
C ALA A 133 2.06 22.86 -4.67
N ARG A 134 1.97 22.96 -5.99
CA ARG A 134 1.59 24.20 -6.72
C ARG A 134 0.79 23.85 -7.95
N SER A 135 -0.06 24.79 -8.40
CA SER A 135 -0.66 24.72 -9.73
C SER A 135 0.40 24.42 -10.78
N TYR A 136 0.09 23.55 -11.74
CA TYR A 136 0.95 23.34 -12.90
C TYR A 136 1.19 24.66 -13.63
N ILE A 137 2.45 24.93 -13.95
CA ILE A 137 2.89 26.15 -14.62
C ILE A 137 3.89 25.77 -15.70
N ASP A 138 3.71 26.30 -16.90
CA ASP A 138 4.72 26.25 -17.95
C ASP A 138 4.97 27.65 -18.54
N GLU A 139 6.21 28.10 -18.37
CA GLU A 139 6.74 29.39 -18.79
C GLU A 139 7.81 29.22 -19.89
N GLY A 140 7.88 28.06 -20.55
CA GLY A 140 8.83 27.78 -21.63
C GLY A 140 8.74 28.79 -22.78
N LYS A 141 7.53 29.14 -23.22
CA LYS A 141 7.32 30.15 -24.28
C LYS A 141 7.86 31.53 -23.91
N ILE A 142 7.64 31.93 -22.65
CA ILE A 142 8.14 33.21 -22.12
C ILE A 142 9.67 33.21 -22.19
N MET A 143 10.31 32.11 -21.76
CA MET A 143 11.76 31.93 -21.78
C MET A 143 12.37 32.02 -23.18
N GLU A 144 11.66 31.55 -24.21
CA GLU A 144 12.10 31.57 -25.62
C GLU A 144 11.92 32.94 -26.29
N GLY A 145 11.34 33.92 -25.60
CA GLY A 145 11.10 35.26 -26.16
C GLY A 145 9.94 35.29 -27.16
N GLU A 146 9.27 34.17 -27.37
CA GLU A 146 7.97 34.12 -28.01
C GLU A 146 6.99 34.82 -27.08
N GLY A 147 6.23 35.82 -27.55
CA GLY A 147 5.27 36.59 -26.74
C GLY A 147 4.07 35.80 -26.23
N GLY A 148 4.26 34.53 -25.87
CA GLY A 148 3.25 33.61 -25.37
C GLY A 148 2.92 33.83 -23.90
N ASN A 149 1.66 33.57 -23.56
CA ASN A 149 1.20 33.57 -22.18
C ASN A 149 1.71 32.34 -21.43
N ARG A 150 1.93 32.49 -20.12
CA ARG A 150 2.14 31.39 -19.18
C ARG A 150 0.95 30.42 -19.28
N VAL A 151 1.23 29.13 -19.41
CA VAL A 151 0.19 28.08 -19.30
C VAL A 151 0.05 27.71 -17.83
N THR A 152 -1.17 27.80 -17.31
CA THR A 152 -1.50 27.34 -15.95
C THR A 152 -2.71 26.43 -15.98
N THR A 153 -2.71 25.43 -15.11
CA THR A 153 -3.94 24.67 -14.81
C THR A 153 -4.23 24.71 -13.32
N ASP A 154 -5.49 24.51 -12.93
CA ASP A 154 -5.91 24.39 -11.52
C ASP A 154 -5.46 23.06 -10.88
N GLU A 155 -4.68 22.25 -11.62
CA GLU A 155 -4.12 21.00 -11.12
C GLU A 155 -2.94 21.30 -10.19
N GLU A 156 -3.14 21.19 -8.87
CA GLU A 156 -2.03 21.22 -7.92
C GLU A 156 -1.18 19.96 -8.05
N LEU A 157 0.09 20.14 -8.39
CA LEU A 157 1.11 19.11 -8.56
C LEU A 157 2.30 19.40 -7.64
N VAL A 158 2.96 18.34 -7.20
CA VAL A 158 4.22 18.46 -6.45
C VAL A 158 5.38 18.48 -7.45
N ILE A 159 6.31 19.40 -7.24
CA ILE A 159 7.58 19.42 -7.98
C ILE A 159 8.41 18.23 -7.50
N GLN A 160 8.65 17.28 -8.40
CA GLN A 160 9.39 16.06 -8.13
C GLN A 160 10.89 16.26 -8.32
N ARG A 161 11.30 16.97 -9.37
CA ARG A 161 12.72 17.17 -9.69
C ARG A 161 12.95 18.52 -10.36
N ILE A 162 14.10 19.13 -10.10
CA ILE A 162 14.66 20.17 -10.97
C ILE A 162 15.66 19.51 -11.90
N LEU A 163 15.36 19.51 -13.20
CA LEU A 163 16.15 18.84 -14.23
C LEU A 163 17.33 19.70 -14.67
N SER A 164 17.08 21.01 -14.86
CA SER A 164 18.09 21.95 -15.32
C SER A 164 17.74 23.38 -14.91
N ASN A 165 18.70 24.29 -15.05
CA ASN A 165 18.53 25.70 -14.74
C ASN A 165 19.06 26.55 -15.89
N LYS A 166 18.40 27.68 -16.17
CA LYS A 166 18.80 28.62 -17.20
C LYS A 166 18.59 30.05 -16.72
N VAL A 167 19.59 30.90 -16.96
CA VAL A 167 19.49 32.34 -16.72
C VAL A 167 19.20 33.02 -18.05
N THR A 168 18.13 33.81 -18.10
CA THR A 168 17.76 34.62 -19.27
C THR A 168 17.65 36.09 -18.90
N ARG A 169 17.42 36.98 -19.88
CA ARG A 169 17.16 38.41 -19.63
C ARG A 169 15.91 38.64 -18.76
N GLN A 170 15.00 37.66 -18.69
CA GLN A 170 13.76 37.75 -17.92
C GLN A 170 13.88 37.16 -16.50
N GLY A 171 15.05 36.59 -16.16
CA GLY A 171 15.37 36.05 -14.83
C GLY A 171 15.87 34.61 -14.87
N ASN A 172 15.86 33.96 -13.71
CA ASN A 172 16.24 32.56 -13.54
C ASN A 172 15.03 31.66 -13.77
N PHE A 173 15.22 30.61 -14.55
CA PHE A 173 14.24 29.56 -14.81
C PHE A 173 14.84 28.21 -14.42
N CYS A 174 14.04 27.38 -13.78
CA CYS A 174 14.37 26.00 -13.47
C CYS A 174 13.40 25.10 -14.28
N GLU A 175 13.93 24.12 -15.00
CA GLU A 175 13.17 23.07 -15.68
C GLU A 175 12.75 22.06 -14.61
N VAL A 176 11.46 21.86 -14.45
CA VAL A 176 10.90 21.04 -13.37
C VAL A 176 10.15 19.83 -13.92
N GLU A 177 10.36 18.68 -13.30
CA GLU A 177 9.54 17.49 -13.46
C GLU A 177 8.48 17.47 -12.35
N TRP A 178 7.22 17.33 -12.74
CA TRP A 178 6.07 17.26 -11.84
C TRP A 178 5.75 15.82 -11.46
N CYS A 179 5.04 15.61 -10.34
CA CYS A 179 4.71 14.26 -9.86
C CYS A 179 3.87 13.40 -10.82
N ASN A 180 3.23 14.00 -11.84
CA ASN A 180 2.53 13.28 -12.90
C ASN A 180 3.40 13.00 -14.15
N GLY A 181 4.71 13.28 -14.09
CA GLY A 181 5.67 13.07 -15.16
C GLY A 181 5.73 14.17 -16.22
N LYS A 182 4.90 15.23 -16.11
CA LYS A 182 5.03 16.41 -16.97
C LYS A 182 6.37 17.10 -16.68
N VAL A 183 6.93 17.76 -17.69
CA VAL A 183 8.10 18.64 -17.56
C VAL A 183 7.71 20.02 -18.03
N SER A 184 8.13 21.06 -17.32
CA SER A 184 7.93 22.44 -17.76
C SER A 184 9.04 23.36 -17.28
N TRP A 185 9.16 24.54 -17.89
CA TRP A 185 10.05 25.59 -17.40
C TRP A 185 9.28 26.50 -16.45
N VAL A 186 9.84 26.76 -15.27
CA VAL A 186 9.21 27.60 -14.25
C VAL A 186 10.23 28.63 -13.78
N LYS A 187 9.81 29.90 -13.74
CA LYS A 187 10.61 30.98 -13.18
C LYS A 187 10.89 30.70 -11.71
N GLU A 188 12.13 30.90 -11.26
CA GLU A 188 12.56 30.56 -9.90
C GLU A 188 11.66 31.22 -8.84
N SER A 189 11.18 32.45 -9.08
CA SER A 189 10.25 33.17 -8.19
C SER A 189 8.88 32.49 -8.01
N ASN A 190 8.46 31.65 -8.95
CA ASN A 190 7.20 30.92 -8.93
C ASN A 190 7.32 29.55 -8.25
N LEU A 191 8.54 29.12 -7.91
CA LEU A 191 8.76 27.89 -7.18
C LEU A 191 8.29 28.03 -5.72
N PRO A 192 7.83 26.94 -5.08
CA PRO A 192 7.54 26.94 -3.64
C PRO A 192 8.71 27.47 -2.82
N ALA A 193 8.42 28.15 -1.71
CA ALA A 193 9.46 28.71 -0.84
C ALA A 193 10.45 27.64 -0.36
N GLU A 194 9.94 26.45 -0.04
CA GLU A 194 10.76 25.30 0.35
C GLU A 194 11.72 24.87 -0.76
N VAL A 195 11.25 24.81 -2.01
CA VAL A 195 12.09 24.47 -3.17
C VAL A 195 13.13 25.56 -3.45
N ARG A 196 12.75 26.85 -3.34
CA ARG A 196 13.67 27.98 -3.48
C ARG A 196 14.75 27.98 -2.40
N ASN A 197 14.38 27.75 -1.14
CA ASN A 197 15.29 27.74 -0.01
C ASN A 197 16.30 26.59 -0.07
N MET A 198 15.95 25.48 -0.74
CA MET A 198 16.88 24.38 -1.01
C MET A 198 17.89 24.71 -2.11
N GLY A 199 17.65 25.77 -2.90
CA GLY A 199 18.45 26.20 -4.05
C GLY A 199 18.34 25.25 -5.24
N CYS A 200 18.30 25.77 -6.48
CA CYS A 200 18.24 24.91 -7.69
C CYS A 200 19.53 24.07 -7.94
N LYS A 201 20.44 23.95 -6.96
CA LYS A 201 21.74 23.28 -7.09
C LYS A 201 21.94 22.02 -6.23
N ASN A 202 21.13 21.74 -5.21
CA ASN A 202 21.32 20.57 -4.33
C ASN A 202 20.04 20.19 -3.55
N ILE A 203 19.03 19.61 -4.20
CA ILE A 203 17.78 19.25 -3.52
C ILE A 203 17.79 17.80 -3.01
N VAL A 204 18.77 17.38 -2.21
CA VAL A 204 18.70 16.05 -1.57
C VAL A 204 18.16 16.20 -0.16
N LYS A 205 16.82 16.23 0.00
CA LYS A 205 16.21 15.89 1.28
C LYS A 205 15.63 14.48 1.20
N ALA A 206 16.51 13.48 1.08
CA ALA A 206 16.15 12.09 1.31
C ALA A 206 15.82 11.92 2.80
N ILE A 207 14.56 12.15 3.19
CA ILE A 207 14.08 11.67 4.49
C ILE A 207 13.87 10.17 4.32
N GLU A 208 14.96 9.41 4.44
CA GLU A 208 14.88 7.95 4.49
C GLU A 208 14.27 7.55 5.82
N MET A 209 12.95 7.36 5.82
CA MET A 209 12.25 6.70 6.91
C MET A 209 11.99 5.27 6.49
N VAL A 210 12.60 4.32 7.19
CA VAL A 210 12.25 2.91 7.12
C VAL A 210 11.29 2.63 8.26
N GLN A 211 10.02 2.39 7.94
CA GLN A 211 8.99 1.98 8.91
C GLN A 211 8.12 0.90 8.25
N PHE A 212 7.88 -0.24 8.89
CA PHE A 212 7.21 -1.43 8.29
C PHE A 212 7.91 -2.07 7.08
N GLY A 213 9.23 -1.93 6.95
CA GLY A 213 9.92 -2.24 5.69
C GLY A 213 9.50 -1.30 4.55
N ARG A 214 8.77 -0.21 4.81
CA ARG A 214 8.49 0.83 3.82
C ARG A 214 9.60 1.86 3.91
N LYS A 215 10.29 2.07 2.80
CA LYS A 215 11.30 3.12 2.68
C LYS A 215 10.64 4.32 2.02
N LEU A 216 10.58 5.45 2.71
CA LEU A 216 10.22 6.70 2.06
C LEU A 216 11.50 7.24 1.43
N ARG A 217 11.65 7.09 0.11
CA ARG A 217 12.73 7.73 -0.64
C ARG A 217 12.20 9.00 -1.30
N PHE A 218 12.72 10.14 -0.84
CA PHE A 218 12.60 11.41 -1.53
C PHE A 218 13.84 11.56 -2.42
N LEU A 219 13.63 11.71 -3.72
CA LEU A 219 14.71 11.90 -4.70
C LEU A 219 14.39 13.14 -5.51
N VAL A 220 15.06 14.26 -5.19
CA VAL A 220 15.10 15.44 -6.06
C VAL A 220 16.57 15.64 -6.49
N LYS A 221 17.05 14.85 -7.45
CA LYS A 221 18.47 14.95 -7.89
C LYS A 221 18.70 16.17 -8.78
N SER A 222 19.79 16.91 -8.56
CA SER A 222 20.40 17.77 -9.59
C SER A 222 21.74 17.18 -10.06
N ASP A 223 21.95 17.27 -11.38
CA ASP A 223 23.21 17.18 -12.14
C ASP A 223 23.48 16.00 -13.09
N LYS A 224 24.13 16.42 -14.18
CA LYS A 224 24.45 15.79 -15.47
C LYS A 224 25.54 14.71 -15.41
N SER A 225 25.65 13.92 -14.33
CA SER A 225 26.55 12.77 -14.35
C SER A 225 25.85 11.58 -15.01
N THR A 226 26.39 11.13 -16.13
CA THR A 226 26.16 9.86 -16.85
C THR A 226 24.92 9.06 -16.44
N GLU A 227 23.97 9.06 -17.36
CA GLU A 227 22.73 8.29 -17.42
C GLU A 227 22.68 7.03 -16.54
N THR A 228 21.76 7.07 -15.58
CA THR A 228 20.67 6.09 -15.53
C THR A 228 19.39 6.88 -15.34
N ASN A 229 18.41 6.72 -16.23
CA ASN A 229 17.09 7.33 -16.15
C ASN A 229 16.37 6.84 -14.87
N GLY A 230 16.66 7.48 -13.74
CA GLY A 230 16.07 7.14 -12.46
C GLY A 230 14.79 7.91 -12.23
N SER A 231 13.72 7.56 -12.94
CA SER A 231 12.39 7.71 -12.36
C SER A 231 12.36 6.91 -11.05
N VAL A 232 11.51 7.27 -10.09
CA VAL A 232 11.16 6.37 -8.98
C VAL A 232 10.35 5.24 -9.59
N GLY A 233 11.05 4.31 -10.23
CA GLY A 233 10.52 3.05 -10.72
C GLY A 233 10.70 2.00 -9.65
N SER A 234 9.81 1.01 -9.63
CA SER A 234 10.11 -0.23 -8.92
C SER A 234 11.47 -0.75 -9.40
N ALA A 235 12.28 -1.32 -8.50
CA ALA A 235 13.51 -2.01 -8.89
C ALA A 235 13.43 -3.48 -8.50
N GLY A 236 14.19 -4.31 -9.20
CA GLY A 236 14.15 -5.75 -9.03
C GLY A 236 12.78 -6.32 -9.39
N PHE A 237 12.17 -7.03 -8.44
CA PHE A 237 10.95 -7.79 -8.70
C PHE A 237 9.74 -6.91 -9.09
N GLY A 238 9.62 -5.69 -8.55
CA GLY A 238 8.44 -4.84 -8.73
C GLY A 238 8.28 -4.24 -10.14
N VAL A 239 9.25 -4.45 -11.04
CA VAL A 239 9.19 -4.03 -12.46
C VAL A 239 8.29 -5.00 -13.22
N HIS A 240 7.37 -4.47 -14.03
CA HIS A 240 6.58 -5.30 -14.93
C HIS A 240 7.47 -5.86 -16.04
N ASP A 241 7.46 -7.18 -16.22
CA ASP A 241 8.16 -7.84 -17.30
C ASP A 241 7.16 -8.30 -18.36
N LYS A 242 7.51 -8.17 -19.65
CA LYS A 242 6.64 -8.69 -20.73
C LYS A 242 6.48 -10.20 -20.61
N GLU A 243 7.50 -10.90 -20.11
CA GLU A 243 7.45 -12.36 -19.88
C GLU A 243 6.45 -12.78 -18.81
N ASP A 244 5.96 -11.84 -17.97
CA ASP A 244 4.92 -12.11 -16.96
C ASP A 244 3.57 -12.46 -17.61
N GLU A 245 3.36 -12.01 -18.84
CA GLU A 245 2.13 -12.24 -19.60
C GLU A 245 2.30 -13.35 -20.64
N VAL A 246 3.52 -13.86 -20.88
CA VAL A 246 3.76 -14.90 -21.88
C VAL A 246 3.47 -16.27 -21.29
N VAL A 247 2.74 -17.12 -22.01
CA VAL A 247 2.51 -18.53 -21.71
C VAL A 247 2.96 -19.41 -22.86
N VAL A 248 3.29 -20.66 -22.55
CA VAL A 248 3.62 -21.70 -23.53
C VAL A 248 2.44 -22.66 -23.64
N ASP A 249 1.88 -22.78 -24.82
CA ASP A 249 0.78 -23.70 -25.15
C ASP A 249 1.29 -24.68 -26.22
N GLY A 250 1.74 -25.85 -25.78
CA GLY A 250 2.50 -26.78 -26.62
C GLY A 250 3.86 -26.20 -27.04
N GLN A 251 4.02 -25.91 -28.34
CA GLN A 251 5.25 -25.30 -28.89
C GLN A 251 5.13 -23.78 -29.10
N THR A 252 3.95 -23.19 -28.87
CA THR A 252 3.69 -21.79 -29.21
C THR A 252 3.77 -20.91 -27.98
N LYS A 253 4.56 -19.84 -28.06
CA LYS A 253 4.53 -18.74 -27.08
C LYS A 253 3.44 -17.75 -27.46
N ARG A 254 2.56 -17.41 -26.52
CA ARG A 254 1.51 -16.40 -26.71
C ARG A 254 1.28 -15.62 -25.43
N ASN A 255 0.60 -14.48 -25.52
CA ASN A 255 0.16 -13.77 -24.32
C ASN A 255 -1.01 -14.51 -23.65
N LEU A 256 -1.06 -14.43 -22.33
CA LEU A 256 -2.15 -14.89 -21.49
C LEU A 256 -3.36 -13.99 -21.74
N VAL A 257 -4.48 -14.58 -22.13
CA VAL A 257 -5.72 -13.87 -22.42
C VAL A 257 -6.68 -14.08 -21.25
N CYS A 258 -6.44 -13.36 -20.16
CA CYS A 258 -7.28 -13.40 -18.97
C CYS A 258 -7.79 -12.01 -18.57
N GLY A 259 -9.11 -11.88 -18.44
CA GLY A 259 -9.79 -10.63 -18.11
C GLY A 259 -9.79 -10.27 -16.63
N THR A 260 -9.27 -11.13 -15.76
CA THR A 260 -9.40 -11.00 -14.29
C THR A 260 -8.32 -10.16 -13.62
N SER A 261 -7.33 -9.68 -14.39
CA SER A 261 -6.16 -8.98 -13.82
C SER A 261 -6.57 -7.81 -12.93
N LYS A 262 -6.15 -7.88 -11.67
CA LYS A 262 -6.48 -6.90 -10.63
C LYS A 262 -5.77 -5.56 -10.79
N GLU A 263 -4.63 -5.54 -11.48
CA GLU A 263 -3.83 -4.33 -11.73
C GLU A 263 -4.56 -3.25 -12.52
N LYS A 264 -5.57 -3.65 -13.31
CA LYS A 264 -6.40 -2.73 -14.09
C LYS A 264 -7.34 -1.89 -13.20
N HIS A 265 -7.65 -2.37 -12.00
CA HIS A 265 -8.52 -1.69 -11.05
C HIS A 265 -7.73 -0.70 -10.19
N LYS A 266 -7.37 0.44 -10.79
CA LYS A 266 -6.77 1.54 -10.04
C LYS A 266 -7.80 2.15 -9.08
N ALA A 267 -7.39 2.38 -7.84
CA ALA A 267 -8.12 3.11 -6.83
C ALA A 267 -8.42 4.51 -7.37
N LYS A 268 -9.66 4.68 -7.83
CA LYS A 268 -10.18 5.98 -8.23
C LYS A 268 -10.35 6.77 -6.94
N ASN A 269 -9.74 7.95 -6.89
CA ASN A 269 -9.74 8.91 -5.76
C ASN A 269 -8.74 8.54 -4.65
N LEU A 270 -7.62 9.29 -4.56
CA LEU A 270 -6.73 9.58 -3.41
C LEU A 270 -6.89 8.72 -2.14
N LYS A 271 -6.94 7.42 -2.31
CA LYS A 271 -7.23 6.42 -1.27
C LYS A 271 -6.34 5.22 -1.52
N THR A 272 -6.13 4.45 -0.47
CA THR A 272 -5.56 3.12 -0.59
C THR A 272 -6.44 2.24 -1.48
N ALA A 273 -5.84 1.20 -2.05
CA ALA A 273 -6.55 0.15 -2.77
C ALA A 273 -7.27 -0.83 -1.82
N GLY A 274 -7.27 -0.54 -0.52
CA GLY A 274 -7.89 -1.37 0.51
C GLY A 274 -6.86 -2.19 1.28
N CYS A 275 -7.29 -3.37 1.73
CA CYS A 275 -6.46 -4.31 2.49
C CYS A 275 -6.41 -5.68 1.81
N LEU A 276 -5.22 -6.24 1.64
CA LEU A 276 -4.99 -7.64 1.29
C LEU A 276 -4.99 -8.47 2.57
N THR A 277 -5.79 -9.53 2.63
CA THR A 277 -5.82 -10.46 3.78
C THR A 277 -5.29 -11.82 3.40
N PHE A 278 -4.64 -12.48 4.35
CA PHE A 278 -4.20 -13.87 4.27
C PHE A 278 -4.94 -14.64 5.36
N GLN A 279 -5.64 -15.70 5.01
CA GLN A 279 -6.54 -16.41 5.90
C GLN A 279 -6.34 -17.92 5.80
N TRP A 280 -6.41 -18.58 6.95
CA TRP A 280 -6.63 -20.02 6.99
C TRP A 280 -8.07 -20.33 6.55
N PRO A 281 -8.35 -21.51 5.97
CA PRO A 281 -9.71 -21.90 5.57
C PRO A 281 -10.75 -21.91 6.70
N CYS A 282 -10.31 -21.90 7.97
CA CYS A 282 -11.17 -21.80 9.15
C CYS A 282 -11.68 -20.38 9.45
N GLY A 283 -11.21 -19.35 8.74
CA GLY A 283 -11.61 -17.96 8.97
C GLY A 283 -10.64 -17.16 9.84
N ILE A 284 -9.57 -17.78 10.34
CA ILE A 284 -8.50 -17.10 11.05
C ILE A 284 -7.66 -16.29 10.07
N VAL A 285 -7.60 -14.98 10.30
CA VAL A 285 -6.79 -14.03 9.54
C VAL A 285 -5.35 -14.09 10.03
N VAL A 286 -4.44 -14.55 9.18
CA VAL A 286 -3.00 -14.70 9.45
C VAL A 286 -2.27 -13.36 9.34
N ASN A 287 -2.62 -12.57 8.32
CA ASN A 287 -2.01 -11.26 8.10
C ASN A 287 -2.97 -10.33 7.36
N ILE A 288 -2.73 -9.03 7.52
CA ILE A 288 -3.39 -7.97 6.77
C ILE A 288 -2.37 -6.94 6.30
N ALA A 289 -2.45 -6.58 5.02
CA ALA A 289 -1.56 -5.62 4.38
C ALA A 289 -2.35 -4.52 3.68
N GLU A 290 -2.03 -3.27 3.96
CA GLU A 290 -2.59 -2.13 3.25
C GLU A 290 -1.99 -2.03 1.83
N MET A 291 -2.87 -1.96 0.83
CA MET A 291 -2.52 -1.91 -0.59
C MET A 291 -2.64 -0.49 -1.14
N PHE A 292 -1.75 -0.10 -2.05
CA PHE A 292 -1.73 1.25 -2.63
C PHE A 292 -1.91 1.21 -4.14
N ASN A 293 -2.57 2.23 -4.68
CA ASN A 293 -2.90 2.40 -6.11
C ASN A 293 -3.80 1.31 -6.70
N CYS A 294 -3.41 0.03 -6.64
CA CYS A 294 -4.23 -1.11 -7.02
C CYS A 294 -3.77 -2.36 -6.25
N GLU A 295 -4.56 -3.42 -6.35
CA GLU A 295 -4.12 -4.76 -5.97
C GLU A 295 -3.16 -5.29 -7.05
N SER A 296 -1.90 -4.84 -6.99
CA SER A 296 -0.88 -5.20 -7.97
C SER A 296 -0.18 -6.52 -7.64
N LYS A 297 0.23 -7.27 -8.67
CA LYS A 297 0.95 -8.55 -8.50
C LYS A 297 2.22 -8.37 -7.69
N SER A 298 2.93 -7.26 -7.88
CA SER A 298 4.14 -6.93 -7.13
C SER A 298 3.87 -6.75 -5.62
N GLN A 299 2.88 -5.95 -5.24
CA GLN A 299 2.50 -5.82 -3.82
C GLN A 299 2.01 -7.15 -3.23
N VAL A 300 1.15 -7.89 -3.94
CA VAL A 300 0.64 -9.19 -3.48
C VAL A 300 1.80 -10.18 -3.27
N TYR A 301 2.68 -10.33 -4.27
CA TYR A 301 3.84 -11.21 -4.23
C TYR A 301 4.84 -10.81 -3.13
N GLY A 302 5.06 -9.50 -2.93
CA GLY A 302 5.94 -9.01 -1.87
C GLY A 302 5.40 -9.35 -0.47
N HIS A 303 4.12 -9.10 -0.23
CA HIS A 303 3.48 -9.46 1.04
C HIS A 303 3.43 -10.97 1.25
N LEU A 304 3.20 -11.74 0.19
CA LEU A 304 3.26 -13.19 0.23
C LEU A 304 4.67 -13.69 0.61
N ASN A 305 5.74 -13.18 0.00
CA ASN A 305 7.12 -13.55 0.36
C ASN A 305 7.40 -13.25 1.83
N LYS A 306 7.01 -12.06 2.33
CA LYS A 306 7.21 -11.68 3.74
C LYS A 306 6.56 -12.69 4.70
N ILE A 307 5.37 -13.18 4.39
CA ILE A 307 4.65 -14.14 5.24
C ILE A 307 5.25 -15.54 5.09
N MET A 308 5.47 -15.99 3.87
CA MET A 308 5.96 -17.35 3.57
C MET A 308 7.40 -17.59 4.05
N ALA A 309 8.15 -16.54 4.36
CA ALA A 309 9.45 -16.62 5.02
C ALA A 309 9.37 -16.96 6.52
N LYS A 310 8.18 -16.90 7.15
CA LYS A 310 8.01 -17.26 8.56
C LYS A 310 8.01 -18.78 8.75
N GLU A 311 8.64 -19.25 9.82
CA GLU A 311 8.76 -20.68 10.14
C GLU A 311 7.41 -21.38 10.25
N ASN A 312 6.43 -20.73 10.89
CA ASN A 312 5.06 -21.24 11.03
C ASN A 312 4.33 -21.45 9.71
N MET A 313 4.84 -20.87 8.61
CA MET A 313 4.31 -20.99 7.25
C MET A 313 5.02 -22.07 6.43
N SER A 314 5.97 -22.81 7.00
CA SER A 314 6.72 -23.89 6.32
C SER A 314 5.86 -25.03 5.79
N GLY A 315 4.73 -25.33 6.47
CA GLY A 315 3.78 -26.38 6.07
C GLY A 315 2.82 -26.02 4.95
N VAL A 316 2.81 -24.76 4.49
CA VAL A 316 1.91 -24.32 3.41
C VAL A 316 2.39 -24.83 2.06
N GLU A 317 1.52 -25.51 1.32
CA GLU A 317 1.80 -26.12 0.01
C GLU A 317 0.95 -25.49 -1.10
N THR A 318 -0.24 -25.02 -0.75
CA THR A 318 -1.20 -24.46 -1.72
C THR A 318 -1.56 -23.02 -1.37
N ILE A 319 -1.55 -22.16 -2.39
CA ILE A 319 -2.03 -20.78 -2.33
C ILE A 319 -3.31 -20.70 -3.15
N CYS A 320 -4.38 -20.20 -2.53
CA CYS A 320 -5.65 -19.93 -3.18
C CYS A 320 -5.85 -18.40 -3.30
N TYR A 321 -6.06 -17.92 -4.52
CA TYR A 321 -6.19 -16.49 -4.82
C TYR A 321 -7.05 -16.28 -6.06
N ASP A 322 -7.85 -15.22 -6.11
CA ASP A 322 -8.75 -14.99 -7.23
C ASP A 322 -8.03 -14.61 -8.54
N ASP A 323 -6.86 -13.97 -8.47
CA ASP A 323 -5.98 -13.64 -9.59
C ASP A 323 -4.73 -14.54 -9.65
N ALA A 324 -4.90 -15.79 -9.20
CA ALA A 324 -3.85 -16.81 -9.10
C ALA A 324 -3.07 -17.03 -10.41
N CYS A 325 -3.72 -16.98 -11.57
CA CYS A 325 -3.06 -17.22 -12.85
C CYS A 325 -1.95 -16.20 -13.14
N HIS A 326 -2.23 -14.91 -12.90
CA HIS A 326 -1.23 -13.88 -13.09
C HIS A 326 -0.17 -13.90 -11.97
N LEU A 327 -0.56 -14.20 -10.73
CA LEU A 327 0.39 -14.35 -9.63
C LEU A 327 1.37 -15.51 -9.86
N LEU A 328 0.88 -16.65 -10.37
CA LEU A 328 1.71 -17.81 -10.70
C LEU A 328 2.72 -17.49 -11.79
N ARG A 329 2.31 -16.86 -12.89
CA ARG A 329 3.25 -16.40 -13.94
C ARG A 329 4.28 -15.42 -13.40
N TYR A 330 3.82 -14.48 -12.59
CA TYR A 330 4.69 -13.48 -11.97
C TYR A 330 5.75 -14.12 -11.06
N ALA A 331 5.36 -15.13 -10.28
CA ALA A 331 6.25 -15.90 -9.40
C ALA A 331 7.23 -16.81 -10.16
N GLN A 332 6.79 -17.41 -11.27
CA GLN A 332 7.59 -18.32 -12.10
C GLN A 332 8.59 -17.61 -13.01
N ASN A 333 8.52 -16.29 -13.14
CA ASN A 333 9.44 -15.53 -13.97
C ASN A 333 10.90 -15.81 -13.53
N PRO A 334 11.82 -16.17 -14.45
CA PRO A 334 13.23 -16.43 -14.16
C PRO A 334 13.94 -15.31 -13.38
N ARG A 335 13.51 -14.05 -13.55
CA ARG A 335 14.07 -12.90 -12.82
C ARG A 335 13.66 -12.85 -11.34
N ARG A 336 12.59 -13.54 -10.95
CA ARG A 336 12.02 -13.49 -9.59
C ARG A 336 12.17 -14.79 -8.84
N ARG A 337 11.97 -15.92 -9.52
CA ARG A 337 11.93 -17.25 -8.90
C ARG A 337 13.21 -17.63 -8.15
N THR A 338 14.35 -17.03 -8.47
CA THR A 338 15.66 -17.36 -7.85
C THR A 338 16.16 -16.27 -6.90
N LEU A 339 15.36 -15.24 -6.58
CA LEU A 339 15.82 -14.14 -5.73
C LEU A 339 16.09 -14.56 -4.28
N THR A 340 15.26 -15.44 -3.74
CA THR A 340 15.39 -15.99 -2.38
C THR A 340 14.89 -17.43 -2.33
N ASN A 341 15.23 -18.17 -1.27
CA ASN A 341 14.68 -19.51 -1.02
C ASN A 341 13.15 -19.49 -0.96
N THR A 342 12.56 -18.43 -0.39
CA THR A 342 11.11 -18.23 -0.35
C THR A 342 10.53 -17.99 -1.74
N SER A 343 11.21 -17.21 -2.58
CA SER A 343 10.79 -16.96 -3.96
C SER A 343 10.83 -18.24 -4.81
N GLU A 344 11.86 -19.07 -4.60
CA GLU A 344 11.98 -20.38 -5.26
C GLU A 344 10.84 -21.30 -4.81
N ARG A 345 10.61 -21.40 -3.49
CA ARG A 345 9.50 -22.16 -2.93
C ARG A 345 8.16 -21.74 -3.53
N ILE A 346 7.82 -20.44 -3.48
CA ILE A 346 6.55 -19.92 -4.03
C ILE A 346 6.42 -20.24 -5.52
N SER A 347 7.51 -20.17 -6.30
CA SER A 347 7.48 -20.48 -7.74
C SER A 347 7.14 -21.94 -8.06
N ASN A 348 7.35 -22.85 -7.11
CA ASN A 348 7.10 -24.28 -7.21
C ASN A 348 5.83 -24.74 -6.47
N MET A 349 5.14 -23.85 -5.76
CA MET A 349 3.90 -24.17 -5.04
C MET A 349 2.69 -24.30 -5.98
N GLU A 350 1.66 -24.99 -5.50
CA GLU A 350 0.36 -24.99 -6.19
C GLU A 350 -0.34 -23.65 -5.95
N ILE A 351 -0.45 -22.82 -6.99
CA ILE A 351 -1.18 -21.55 -6.95
C ILE A 351 -2.43 -21.68 -7.82
N VAL A 352 -3.59 -21.73 -7.15
CA VAL A 352 -4.87 -22.07 -7.77
C VAL A 352 -5.90 -20.97 -7.55
N VAL A 353 -6.81 -20.84 -8.51
CA VAL A 353 -7.86 -19.83 -8.44
C VAL A 353 -8.86 -20.21 -7.36
N ASP A 354 -9.40 -19.23 -6.63
CA ASP A 354 -10.59 -19.47 -5.81
C ASP A 354 -11.76 -20.12 -6.61
N LYS A 355 -12.44 -21.09 -6.01
CA LYS A 355 -13.49 -21.90 -6.67
C LYS A 355 -14.63 -21.05 -7.22
N PHE A 356 -15.05 -20.02 -6.48
CA PHE A 356 -16.15 -19.14 -6.88
C PHE A 356 -15.75 -18.26 -8.08
N HIS A 357 -14.50 -17.79 -8.11
CA HIS A 357 -13.97 -16.92 -9.15
C HIS A 357 -13.50 -17.65 -10.42
N PHE A 358 -13.22 -18.96 -10.35
CA PHE A 358 -12.64 -19.74 -11.46
C PHE A 358 -13.44 -19.70 -12.77
N LYS A 359 -14.76 -19.51 -12.71
CA LYS A 359 -15.60 -19.34 -13.92
C LYS A 359 -15.16 -18.17 -14.81
N ASN A 360 -14.57 -17.13 -14.22
CA ASN A 360 -14.11 -15.93 -14.92
C ASN A 360 -12.74 -16.10 -15.61
N HIS A 361 -12.02 -17.19 -15.30
CA HIS A 361 -10.71 -17.50 -15.88
C HIS A 361 -10.86 -18.31 -17.16
N VAL A 362 -10.89 -17.62 -18.30
CA VAL A 362 -11.28 -18.23 -19.59
C VAL A 362 -10.11 -18.84 -20.39
N ASP A 363 -8.86 -18.42 -20.15
CA ASP A 363 -7.70 -18.89 -20.90
C ASP A 363 -7.44 -20.40 -20.66
N SER A 364 -7.07 -21.13 -21.72
CA SER A 364 -6.73 -22.57 -21.64
C SER A 364 -5.60 -22.84 -20.64
N TRP A 365 -4.65 -21.91 -20.52
CA TRP A 365 -3.54 -21.99 -19.58
C TRP A 365 -4.05 -21.90 -18.13
N CYS A 366 -4.96 -20.97 -17.83
CA CYS A 366 -5.59 -20.86 -16.51
C CYS A 366 -6.36 -22.13 -16.14
N LYS A 367 -7.13 -22.68 -17.09
CA LYS A 367 -7.89 -23.92 -16.90
C LYS A 367 -7.02 -25.15 -16.66
N THR A 368 -5.77 -25.10 -17.12
CA THR A 368 -4.82 -26.19 -17.00
C THR A 368 -4.00 -26.10 -15.72
N HIS A 369 -3.47 -24.91 -15.41
CA HIS A 369 -2.45 -24.74 -14.36
C HIS A 369 -2.99 -24.19 -13.04
N CYS A 370 -4.14 -23.51 -13.05
CA CYS A 370 -4.67 -22.84 -11.85
C CYS A 370 -6.08 -23.34 -11.49
N ASN A 371 -6.47 -24.53 -11.96
CA ASN A 371 -7.80 -25.07 -11.76
C ASN A 371 -7.97 -25.65 -10.34
N PRO A 372 -8.82 -25.05 -9.48
CA PRO A 372 -8.96 -25.52 -8.10
C PRO A 372 -9.59 -26.91 -8.01
N TYR A 373 -10.37 -27.34 -9.01
CA TYR A 373 -11.04 -28.64 -9.02
C TYR A 373 -10.08 -29.80 -9.35
N LYS A 374 -8.84 -29.50 -9.78
CA LYS A 374 -7.78 -30.49 -10.00
C LYS A 374 -6.80 -30.59 -8.83
N CYS A 375 -6.87 -29.68 -7.87
CA CYS A 375 -6.03 -29.66 -6.68
C CYS A 375 -6.69 -30.51 -5.58
N ARG A 376 -6.04 -31.62 -5.20
CA ARG A 376 -6.58 -32.55 -4.19
C ARG A 376 -6.57 -31.94 -2.79
N GLN A 377 -5.63 -31.04 -2.52
CA GLN A 377 -5.45 -30.33 -1.28
C GLN A 377 -6.63 -29.38 -0.99
N LEU A 378 -7.41 -29.03 -2.03
CA LEU A 378 -8.63 -28.22 -1.89
C LEU A 378 -9.91 -29.05 -1.71
N ASP A 379 -9.84 -30.38 -1.57
CA ASP A 379 -11.03 -31.17 -1.29
C ASP A 379 -11.64 -30.79 0.06
N GLN A 380 -12.93 -30.41 0.03
CA GLN A 380 -13.68 -29.88 1.18
C GLN A 380 -13.05 -28.65 1.87
N VAL A 381 -12.10 -27.97 1.23
CA VAL A 381 -11.53 -26.72 1.74
C VAL A 381 -12.41 -25.55 1.36
N ASN A 382 -12.67 -24.67 2.34
CA ASN A 382 -13.36 -23.40 2.16
C ASN A 382 -12.41 -22.38 1.50
N THR A 383 -12.51 -22.24 0.18
CA THR A 383 -11.74 -21.23 -0.57
C THR A 383 -12.41 -19.86 -0.57
N GLU A 384 -13.69 -19.78 -0.23
CA GLU A 384 -14.49 -18.55 -0.17
C GLU A 384 -14.37 -17.83 1.19
N VAL A 385 -13.46 -18.28 2.06
CA VAL A 385 -13.29 -17.76 3.42
C VAL A 385 -13.04 -16.25 3.45
N CYS A 386 -12.31 -15.72 2.47
CA CYS A 386 -12.07 -14.28 2.39
C CYS A 386 -13.36 -13.48 2.18
N GLU A 387 -14.24 -13.91 1.28
CA GLU A 387 -15.52 -13.24 1.02
C GLU A 387 -16.43 -13.28 2.25
N GLN A 388 -16.45 -14.42 2.97
CA GLN A 388 -17.18 -14.57 4.22
C GLN A 388 -16.69 -13.58 5.28
N THR A 389 -15.38 -13.50 5.49
CA THR A 389 -14.77 -12.52 6.40
C THR A 389 -15.02 -11.08 5.95
N PHE A 390 -14.99 -10.82 4.63
CA PHE A 390 -15.20 -9.49 4.07
C PHE A 390 -16.62 -8.98 4.23
N HIS A 391 -17.62 -9.86 4.29
CA HIS A 391 -18.98 -9.45 4.62
C HIS A 391 -19.02 -8.69 5.95
N TRP A 392 -18.41 -9.25 6.99
CA TRP A 392 -18.28 -8.62 8.30
C TRP A 392 -17.32 -7.42 8.29
N PHE A 393 -16.13 -7.57 7.72
CA PHE A 393 -15.11 -6.51 7.75
C PHE A 393 -15.58 -5.23 7.03
N SER A 394 -16.43 -5.37 6.00
CA SER A 394 -16.97 -4.23 5.25
C SER A 394 -17.82 -3.27 6.10
N LEU A 395 -18.35 -3.72 7.24
CA LEU A 395 -19.15 -2.91 8.17
C LEU A 395 -18.33 -1.74 8.75
N PHE A 396 -17.01 -1.89 8.84
CA PHE A 396 -16.10 -0.88 9.38
C PHE A 396 -15.64 0.17 8.36
N SER A 397 -16.01 0.03 7.08
CA SER A 397 -15.54 0.90 5.99
C SER A 397 -15.88 2.38 6.18
N ARG A 398 -16.92 2.72 6.93
CA ARG A 398 -17.25 4.12 7.26
C ARG A 398 -16.29 4.71 8.29
N MET A 399 -15.77 3.89 9.20
CA MET A 399 -14.84 4.31 10.24
C MET A 399 -13.43 4.51 9.67
N THR A 400 -12.98 3.62 8.79
CA THR A 400 -11.60 3.62 8.28
C THR A 400 -11.29 4.77 7.33
N LYS A 401 -12.28 5.32 6.62
CA LYS A 401 -12.11 6.33 5.55
C LYS A 401 -11.33 7.57 5.96
N HIS A 402 -11.50 8.01 7.21
CA HIS A 402 -10.95 9.26 7.73
C HIS A 402 -9.83 9.04 8.74
N MET A 403 -9.43 7.79 8.97
CA MET A 403 -8.32 7.48 9.86
C MET A 403 -7.01 7.92 9.21
N ASN A 404 -6.10 8.44 10.03
CA ASN A 404 -4.74 8.58 9.59
C ASN A 404 -4.07 7.21 9.42
N ARG A 405 -2.90 7.19 8.79
CA ARG A 405 -2.12 5.98 8.52
C ARG A 405 -2.02 5.05 9.73
N TRP A 406 -1.58 5.56 10.88
CA TRP A 406 -1.29 4.76 12.06
C TRP A 406 -2.55 4.22 12.71
N ARG A 407 -3.56 5.08 12.87
CA ARG A 407 -4.87 4.67 13.39
C ARG A 407 -5.51 3.62 12.50
N PHE A 408 -5.43 3.77 11.18
CA PHE A 408 -5.98 2.81 10.23
C PHE A 408 -5.34 1.43 10.39
N LEU A 409 -3.99 1.37 10.33
CA LEU A 409 -3.27 0.11 10.45
C LEU A 409 -3.55 -0.56 11.80
N PHE A 410 -3.43 0.18 12.91
CA PHE A 410 -3.70 -0.37 14.23
C PHE A 410 -5.14 -0.85 14.37
N PHE A 411 -6.12 -0.02 13.98
CA PHE A 411 -7.52 -0.36 14.11
C PHE A 411 -7.87 -1.61 13.31
N VAL A 412 -7.39 -1.71 12.07
CA VAL A 412 -7.63 -2.86 11.20
C VAL A 412 -7.04 -4.14 11.80
N VAL A 413 -5.80 -4.11 12.30
CA VAL A 413 -5.20 -5.29 12.98
C VAL A 413 -5.95 -5.62 14.26
N TYR A 414 -6.33 -4.62 15.06
CA TYR A 414 -7.06 -4.81 16.32
C TYR A 414 -8.42 -5.50 16.12
N ILE A 415 -9.19 -5.09 15.11
CA ILE A 415 -10.48 -5.74 14.83
C ILE A 415 -10.29 -7.13 14.22
N MET A 416 -9.25 -7.37 13.41
CA MET A 416 -8.94 -8.71 12.90
C MET A 416 -8.52 -9.65 14.02
N ASP A 417 -7.74 -9.16 14.99
CA ASP A 417 -7.39 -9.94 16.18
C ASP A 417 -8.63 -10.27 17.01
N SER A 418 -9.52 -9.29 17.17
CA SER A 418 -10.80 -9.50 17.87
C SER A 418 -11.67 -10.55 17.14
N HIS A 419 -11.74 -10.50 15.81
CA HIS A 419 -12.42 -11.49 14.98
C HIS A 419 -11.82 -12.88 15.13
N ASN A 420 -10.49 -12.99 15.11
CA ASN A 420 -9.80 -14.26 15.27
C ASN A 420 -10.06 -14.87 16.63
N ASN A 421 -10.02 -14.08 17.72
CA ASN A 421 -10.33 -14.58 19.05
C ASN A 421 -11.76 -15.16 19.11
N ILE A 422 -12.74 -14.47 18.53
CA ILE A 422 -14.14 -14.96 18.45
C ILE A 422 -14.22 -16.25 17.62
N THR A 423 -13.49 -16.32 16.52
CA THR A 423 -13.50 -17.46 15.58
C THR A 423 -12.79 -18.69 16.18
N GLU A 424 -11.73 -18.48 16.96
CA GLU A 424 -11.05 -19.53 17.71
C GLU A 424 -11.87 -20.03 18.91
N GLY A 425 -12.82 -19.22 19.39
CA GLY A 425 -13.72 -19.56 20.51
C GLY A 425 -13.27 -19.02 21.87
N ASN A 426 -12.49 -17.93 21.89
CA ASN A 426 -12.01 -17.24 23.09
C ASN A 426 -12.89 -16.05 23.52
#